data_AF-A0A4Y3QKQ6-F1
#
_entry.id   AF-A0A4Y3QKQ6-F1
#
_cell.length_a   1.000
_cell.length_b   1.000
_cell.length_c   1.000
_cell.angle_alpha   90.00
_cell.angle_beta   90.00
_cell.angle_gamma   90.00
#
_symmetry.space_group_name_H-M   'P 1'
#
loop_
_entity.id
_entity.type
_entity.pdbx_description
1 polymer ?
#
loop_
_entity_poly.entity_id
_entity_poly.type
_entity_poly.pdbx_seq_one_letter_code
_entity_poly.pdbx_strand_id
1 'polypeptide(L)'
;MVRFEVGARGSLAAAIKREDEARAALDEAHAAVAAARRTALARGWEERELKKLGLASATRPSRGRKAKPAAPTNTETSEESRGEDHA
;
A
#
# COMPACT_ATOMS: atom_id res chain seq x y z
N MET A 1 -40.40 -25.46 11.84
CA MET A 1 -40.14 -24.09 12.34
C MET A 1 -38.76 -23.67 11.84
N VAL A 2 -38.68 -23.07 10.64
CA VAL A 2 -37.41 -22.67 10.00
C VAL A 2 -37.59 -21.23 9.50
N ARG A 3 -37.29 -20.25 10.35
CA ARG A 3 -37.42 -18.81 10.04
C ARG A 3 -36.18 -17.98 10.39
N PHE A 4 -35.07 -18.63 10.74
CA PHE A 4 -33.86 -17.94 11.19
C PHE A 4 -32.81 -17.73 10.08
N GLU A 5 -32.80 -18.56 9.04
CA GLU A 5 -31.79 -18.46 7.97
C GLU A 5 -31.96 -17.23 7.06
N VAL A 6 -33.20 -16.79 6.83
CA VAL A 6 -33.48 -15.60 5.99
C VAL A 6 -33.02 -14.32 6.70
N GLY A 7 -33.14 -14.25 8.03
CA GLY A 7 -32.68 -13.11 8.83
C GLY A 7 -31.16 -12.98 8.87
N ALA A 8 -30.45 -14.10 9.04
CA ALA A 8 -28.98 -14.12 9.08
C ALA A 8 -28.36 -13.76 7.71
N ARG A 9 -28.91 -14.28 6.61
CA ARG A 9 -28.45 -13.96 5.25
C ARG A 9 -28.71 -12.49 4.88
N GLY A 10 -29.87 -11.94 5.24
CA GLY A 10 -30.17 -10.53 5.02
C GLY A 10 -29.27 -9.59 5.82
N SER A 11 -28.98 -9.94 7.08
CA SER A 11 -28.05 -9.18 7.94
C SER A 11 -26.63 -9.16 7.39
N LEU A 12 -26.11 -10.30 6.93
CA LEU A 12 -24.79 -10.38 6.31
C LEU A 12 -24.71 -9.56 5.02
N ALA A 13 -25.71 -9.66 4.14
CA ALA A 13 -25.75 -8.88 2.90
C ALA A 13 -25.78 -7.37 3.17
N ALA A 14 -26.54 -6.93 4.17
CA ALA A 14 -26.58 -5.53 4.59
C ALA A 14 -25.23 -5.06 5.18
N ALA A 15 -24.55 -5.92 5.95
CA ALA A 15 -23.24 -5.61 6.50
C ALA A 15 -22.17 -5.45 5.41
N ILE A 16 -22.13 -6.37 4.43
CA ILE A 16 -21.21 -6.29 3.28
C ILE A 16 -21.46 -5.00 2.49
N LYS A 17 -22.73 -4.68 2.20
CA LYS A 17 -23.08 -3.46 1.47
C LYS A 17 -22.58 -2.20 2.21
N ARG A 18 -22.76 -2.13 3.53
CA ARG A 18 -22.25 -1.02 4.34
C ARG A 18 -20.73 -0.95 4.35
N GLU A 19 -20.05 -2.08 4.36
CA GLU A 19 -18.60 -2.12 4.25
C GLU A 19 -18.13 -1.56 2.89
N ASP A 20 -18.77 -1.96 1.80
CA ASP A 20 -18.43 -1.46 0.46
C ASP A 20 -18.71 0.04 0.33
N GLU A 21 -19.83 0.53 0.86
CA GLU A 21 -20.15 1.97 0.92
C GLU A 21 -19.09 2.74 1.73
N ALA A 22 -18.68 2.21 2.89
CA ALA A 22 -17.65 2.84 3.72
C ALA A 22 -16.28 2.86 3.03
N ARG A 23 -15.93 1.80 2.28
CA ARG A 23 -14.70 1.74 1.48
C ARG A 23 -14.72 2.78 0.36
N ALA A 24 -15.84 2.89 -0.35
CA ALA A 24 -16.00 3.90 -1.40
C ALA A 24 -15.86 5.33 -0.85
N ALA A 25 -16.50 5.63 0.29
CA ALA A 25 -16.38 6.93 0.95
C ALA A 25 -14.94 7.21 1.42
N LEU A 26 -14.22 6.20 1.91
CA LEU A 26 -12.82 6.34 2.30
C LEU A 26 -11.92 6.64 1.10
N ASP A 27 -12.15 5.97 -0.03
CA ASP A 27 -11.38 6.21 -1.25
C ASP A 27 -11.65 7.61 -1.83
N GLU A 28 -12.88 8.09 -1.79
CA GLU A 28 -13.23 9.47 -2.16
C GLU A 28 -12.53 10.49 -1.26
N ALA A 29 -12.54 10.27 0.06
CA ALA A 29 -11.84 11.12 1.01
C ALA A 29 -10.33 11.15 0.72
N HIS A 30 -9.71 10.01 0.40
CA HIS A 30 -8.30 9.96 0.00
C HIS A 30 -8.03 10.74 -1.29
N ALA A 31 -8.90 10.64 -2.29
CA ALA A 31 -8.77 11.38 -3.53
C ALA A 31 -8.86 12.89 -3.30
N ALA A 32 -9.79 13.34 -2.46
CA ALA A 32 -9.93 14.75 -2.06
C ALA A 32 -8.68 15.27 -1.33
N VAL A 33 -8.14 14.50 -0.37
CA VAL A 33 -6.90 14.84 0.33
C VAL A 33 -5.72 14.96 -0.64
N ALA A 34 -5.60 14.02 -1.59
CA ALA A 34 -4.55 14.07 -2.60
C ALA A 34 -4.67 15.31 -3.50
N ALA A 35 -5.89 15.68 -3.90
CA ALA A 35 -6.14 16.89 -4.68
C ALA A 35 -5.80 18.17 -3.90
N ALA A 36 -6.19 18.24 -2.62
CA ALA A 36 -5.85 19.35 -1.74
C ALA A 36 -4.33 19.49 -1.56
N ARG A 37 -3.61 18.38 -1.36
CA ARG A 37 -2.15 18.37 -1.25
C ARG A 37 -1.48 18.89 -2.53
N ARG A 38 -1.92 18.43 -3.71
CA ARG A 38 -1.41 18.96 -4.99
C ARG A 38 -1.64 20.47 -5.11
N THR A 39 -2.80 20.96 -4.69
CA THR A 39 -3.13 22.39 -4.72
C THR A 39 -2.25 23.20 -3.76
N ALA A 40 -1.98 22.68 -2.55
CA ALA A 40 -1.09 23.32 -1.59
C ALA A 40 0.35 23.42 -2.14
N LEU A 41 0.88 22.32 -2.69
CA LEU A 41 2.20 22.30 -3.34
C LEU A 41 2.26 23.28 -4.52
N ALA A 42 1.22 23.36 -5.36
CA ALA A 42 1.14 24.31 -6.47
C ALA A 42 1.13 25.77 -6.01
N ARG A 43 0.70 26.02 -4.76
CA ARG A 43 0.72 27.35 -4.11
C ARG A 43 2.04 27.64 -3.39
N GLY A 44 3.05 26.79 -3.55
CA GLY A 44 4.38 26.99 -2.97
C GLY A 44 4.51 26.54 -1.52
N TRP A 45 3.56 25.76 -0.99
CA TRP A 45 3.69 25.18 0.34
C TRP A 45 4.71 24.05 0.30
N GLU A 46 5.63 24.04 1.26
CA GLU A 46 6.64 22.99 1.36
C GLU A 46 6.07 21.74 2.07
N GLU A 47 6.50 20.56 1.60
CA GLU A 47 6.12 19.27 2.20
C GLU A 47 6.42 19.22 3.71
N ARG A 48 7.47 19.92 4.15
CA ARG A 48 7.85 20.04 5.56
C ARG A 48 6.83 20.84 6.38
N GLU A 49 6.21 21.87 5.79
CA GLU A 49 5.17 22.68 6.43
C GLU A 49 3.87 21.89 6.57
N LEU A 50 3.50 21.15 5.52
CA LEU A 50 2.36 20.23 5.57
C LEU A 50 2.54 19.12 6.62
N LYS A 51 3.76 18.61 6.80
CA LYS A 51 4.08 17.65 7.86
C LYS A 51 4.04 18.25 9.26
N LYS A 52 4.56 19.47 9.45
CA LYS A 52 4.48 20.19 10.73
C LYS A 52 3.03 20.43 11.17
N LEU A 53 2.15 20.69 10.21
CA LEU A 53 0.71 20.87 10.44
C LEU A 53 -0.07 19.54 10.57
N GLY A 54 0.61 18.39 10.44
CA GLY A 54 -0.03 17.07 10.49
C GLY A 54 -0.88 16.72 9.25
N LEU A 55 -0.91 17.58 8.23
CA LEU A 55 -1.71 17.42 7.01
C LEU A 55 -1.10 16.45 5.99
N ALA A 56 0.19 16.16 6.12
CA ALA A 56 0.91 15.17 5.33
C ALA A 56 1.28 13.91 6.15
N SER A 57 0.44 13.54 7.14
CA SER A 57 0.69 12.34 7.92
C SER A 57 0.59 11.10 7.03
N ALA A 58 1.73 10.41 6.93
CA ALA A 58 1.95 9.20 6.13
C ALA A 58 1.27 7.96 6.73
N THR A 59 0.08 8.09 7.31
CA THR A 59 -0.65 6.93 7.84
C THR A 59 -1.43 6.27 6.71
N ARG A 60 -0.75 5.91 5.62
CA ARG A 60 -1.19 4.79 4.81
C ARG A 60 -0.92 3.56 5.69
N PRO A 61 -1.93 2.81 6.18
CA PRO A 61 -1.65 1.61 6.94
C PRO A 61 -0.77 0.72 6.07
N SER A 62 0.45 0.46 6.57
CA SER A 62 1.42 -0.43 5.96
C SER A 62 0.80 -1.82 5.92
N ARG A 63 0.02 -2.12 4.87
CA ARG A 63 -0.42 -3.48 4.54
C ARG A 63 0.84 -4.31 4.37
N GLY A 64 1.11 -5.13 5.38
CA GLY A 64 2.10 -6.20 5.45
C GLY A 64 3.26 -6.09 4.47
N ARG A 65 4.39 -5.56 4.93
CA ARG A 65 5.68 -5.99 4.39
C ARG A 65 5.81 -7.49 4.66
N LYS A 66 5.42 -8.33 3.70
CA LYS A 66 5.97 -9.69 3.65
C LYS A 66 7.45 -9.53 3.35
N ALA A 67 8.29 -9.91 4.31
CA ALA A 67 9.72 -9.99 4.13
C ALA A 67 9.99 -10.84 2.88
N LYS A 68 10.72 -10.26 1.92
CA LYS A 68 11.27 -11.00 0.79
C LYS A 68 12.31 -11.97 1.39
N PRO A 69 12.20 -13.30 1.19
CA PRO A 69 13.28 -14.19 1.60
C PRO A 69 14.53 -13.78 0.83
N ALA A 70 15.63 -13.59 1.56
CA ALA A 70 16.93 -13.28 0.99
C ALA A 70 17.31 -14.42 0.01
N ALA A 71 17.56 -14.06 -1.24
CA ALA A 71 18.15 -14.98 -2.20
C ALA A 71 19.59 -15.29 -1.76
N PRO A 72 20.04 -16.56 -1.75
CA PRO A 72 21.44 -16.86 -1.52
C PRO A 72 22.27 -16.31 -2.69
N THR A 73 23.22 -15.45 -2.36
CA THR A 73 24.24 -14.94 -3.27
C THR A 73 25.20 -16.07 -3.64
N ASN A 74 24.96 -16.73 -4.77
CA ASN A 74 26.02 -17.46 -5.46
C ASN A 74 26.86 -16.42 -6.23
N THR A 75 27.92 -15.94 -5.60
CA THR A 75 28.98 -15.21 -6.30
C THR A 75 29.95 -16.25 -6.85
N GLU A 76 29.69 -16.66 -8.09
CA GLU A 76 30.64 -17.38 -8.92
C GLU A 76 31.66 -16.34 -9.42
N THR A 77 32.78 -16.20 -8.70
CA THR A 77 33.91 -15.38 -9.15
C THR A 77 34.58 -16.11 -10.32
N SER A 78 34.23 -15.68 -11.53
CA SER A 78 35.06 -15.86 -12.71
C SER A 78 36.17 -14.81 -12.69
N GLU A 79 37.37 -15.21 -12.30
CA GLU A 79 38.64 -14.53 -12.58
C GLU A 79 39.56 -15.62 -13.17
N GLU A 80 39.74 -15.63 -14.48
CA GLU A 80 40.80 -14.91 -15.19
C GLU A 80 42.02 -15.80 -15.45
N SER A 81 42.09 -16.24 -16.70
CA SER A 81 43.26 -16.18 -17.58
C SER A 81 44.63 -16.53 -16.98
N ARG A 82 45.15 -17.71 -17.32
CA ARG A 82 46.56 -17.88 -17.68
C ARG A 82 46.69 -19.04 -18.67
N GLY A 83 46.91 -18.70 -19.93
CA GLY A 83 47.45 -19.63 -20.90
C GLY A 83 48.89 -19.95 -20.53
N GLU A 84 49.27 -21.21 -20.69
CA GLU A 84 50.65 -21.60 -20.95
C GLU A 84 50.60 -22.89 -21.77
N ASP A 85 50.88 -22.71 -23.06
CA ASP A 85 51.16 -23.76 -24.03
C ASP A 85 52.26 -24.69 -23.52
N HIS A 86 51.96 -25.98 -23.43
CA HIS A 86 52.98 -27.02 -23.30
C HIS A 86 53.17 -27.72 -24.65
N ALA A 87 54.42 -27.64 -25.13
CA ALA A 87 54.96 -28.33 -26.28
C ALA A 87 54.93 -29.86 -26.16
#